data_AF-A0A9Q3F657-F1
#
_entry.id   AF-A0A9Q3F657-F1
#
_cell.length_a   1.000
_cell.length_b   1.000
_cell.length_c   1.000
_cell.angle_alpha   90.00
_cell.angle_beta   90.00
_cell.angle_gamma   90.00
#
_symmetry.space_group_name_H-M   'P 1'
#
loop_
_entity.id
_entity.type
_entity.pdbx_description
1 polymer ?
#
loop_
_entity_poly.entity_id
_entity_poly.type
_entity_poly.pdbx_seq_one_letter_code
_entity_poly.pdbx_strand_id
1 'polypeptide(L)'
;MTPSEIWRVVDVNQIKRIYFGCVAIFSSTGLLIALVKYQPFTTISEVEVNRWDELSQFLFCEKRFTDLIATNGALLEGFMFAIGRHKCSTKNEQFGLYGSVGKIENTKDEWWKRGANLSSVGCILGQSLQYVGDNLFQKIQNFYSSLGVPSFHQVNYEGNIPANQGACEFASTLTFTMNGFKNATHLNKDA
;
A
#
# COMPACT_ATOMS: atom_id res chain seq x y z
N MET A 1 -8.66 19.64 2.25
CA MET A 1 -9.64 18.90 1.44
C MET A 1 -10.80 18.56 2.36
N THR A 2 -11.93 19.22 2.20
CA THR A 2 -13.10 18.99 3.07
C THR A 2 -13.83 17.74 2.62
N PRO A 3 -14.56 17.02 3.51
CA PRO A 3 -15.39 15.90 3.11
C PRO A 3 -16.28 16.25 1.91
N SER A 4 -16.82 17.47 1.86
CA SER A 4 -17.64 18.02 0.77
C SER A 4 -17.01 17.92 -0.64
N GLU A 5 -15.68 17.91 -0.76
CA GLU A 5 -14.97 17.84 -2.05
C GLU A 5 -14.84 16.42 -2.59
N ILE A 6 -14.83 15.41 -1.71
CA ILE A 6 -14.76 13.98 -2.09
C ILE A 6 -16.08 13.53 -2.76
N TRP A 7 -17.22 14.10 -2.36
CA TRP A 7 -18.55 13.70 -2.85
C TRP A 7 -18.85 14.07 -4.31
N ARG A 8 -18.02 14.90 -4.96
CA ARG A 8 -18.30 15.36 -6.34
C ARG A 8 -17.88 14.37 -7.42
N VAL A 9 -17.08 13.36 -7.10
CA VAL A 9 -16.46 12.46 -8.10
C VAL A 9 -17.21 11.13 -8.26
N VAL A 10 -18.07 10.76 -7.32
CA VAL A 10 -18.75 9.46 -7.29
C VAL A 10 -20.26 9.70 -7.31
N ASP A 11 -20.99 9.02 -8.22
CA ASP A 11 -22.46 9.04 -8.23
C ASP A 11 -22.98 8.63 -6.85
N VAL A 12 -23.69 9.56 -6.20
CA VAL A 12 -24.19 9.40 -4.82
C VAL A 12 -25.12 8.19 -4.68
N ASN A 13 -25.73 7.72 -5.77
CA ASN A 13 -26.58 6.53 -5.79
C ASN A 13 -25.79 5.21 -5.70
N GLN A 14 -24.48 5.25 -5.96
CA GLN A 14 -23.58 4.10 -5.92
C GLN A 14 -22.88 3.93 -4.56
N ILE A 15 -23.08 4.89 -3.64
CA ILE A 15 -22.49 4.86 -2.30
C ILE A 15 -23.52 4.36 -1.30
N LYS A 16 -23.23 3.23 -0.64
CA LYS A 16 -23.99 2.82 0.54
C LYS A 16 -23.15 3.10 1.78
N ARG A 17 -23.72 3.91 2.69
CA ARG A 17 -23.13 4.12 4.01
C ARG A 17 -23.32 2.87 4.85
N ILE A 18 -22.21 2.27 5.28
CA ILE A 18 -22.23 1.21 6.28
C ILE A 18 -22.00 1.88 7.64
N TYR A 19 -22.72 1.43 8.67
CA TYR A 19 -22.65 2.04 10.00
C TYR A 19 -21.22 1.97 10.57
N PHE A 20 -20.84 2.87 11.49
CA PHE A 20 -19.50 3.01 12.10
C PHE A 20 -18.38 3.64 11.25
N GLY A 21 -18.70 4.64 10.42
CA GLY A 21 -17.68 5.41 9.69
C GLY A 21 -17.09 4.67 8.49
N CYS A 22 -17.75 3.60 8.03
CA CYS A 22 -17.34 2.83 6.87
C CYS A 22 -18.23 3.18 5.65
N VAL A 23 -17.62 3.36 4.48
CA VAL A 23 -18.28 3.72 3.23
C VAL A 23 -17.98 2.63 2.20
N ALA A 24 -19.01 2.00 1.66
CA ALA A 24 -18.88 1.06 0.57
C ALA A 24 -19.28 1.74 -0.75
N ILE A 25 -18.41 1.64 -1.74
CA ILE A 25 -18.59 2.21 -3.08
C ILE A 25 -18.85 1.05 -4.04
N PHE A 26 -19.97 1.09 -4.74
CA PHE A 26 -20.37 0.07 -5.71
C PHE A 26 -20.25 0.59 -7.15
N SER A 27 -20.19 -0.30 -8.12
CA SER A 27 -20.34 0.04 -9.54
C SER A 27 -21.81 0.30 -9.87
N SER A 28 -22.05 0.86 -11.06
CA SER A 28 -23.39 0.91 -11.66
C SER A 28 -24.03 -0.48 -11.84
N THR A 29 -23.22 -1.54 -11.92
CA THR A 29 -23.66 -2.95 -11.99
C THR A 29 -23.85 -3.61 -10.62
N GLY A 30 -23.63 -2.88 -9.52
CA GLY A 30 -23.81 -3.38 -8.15
C GLY A 30 -22.63 -4.15 -7.56
N LEU A 31 -21.46 -4.13 -8.22
CA LEU A 31 -20.22 -4.74 -7.71
C LEU A 31 -19.55 -3.84 -6.68
N LEU A 32 -19.09 -4.37 -5.56
CA LEU A 32 -18.30 -3.59 -4.59
C LEU A 32 -16.94 -3.22 -5.21
N ILE A 33 -16.66 -1.92 -5.36
CA ILE A 33 -15.41 -1.39 -5.90
C ILE A 33 -14.44 -0.99 -4.79
N ALA A 34 -14.93 -0.39 -3.70
CA ALA A 34 -14.08 0.06 -2.62
C ALA A 34 -14.79 0.04 -1.26
N LEU A 35 -14.00 -0.14 -0.20
CA LEU A 35 -14.42 0.00 1.19
C LEU A 35 -13.50 1.02 1.87
N VAL A 36 -14.07 2.07 2.44
CA VAL A 36 -13.33 3.17 3.07
C VAL A 36 -13.76 3.32 4.52
N LYS A 37 -12.85 3.19 5.46
CA LYS A 37 -13.13 3.43 6.88
C LYS A 37 -12.50 4.74 7.33
N TYR A 38 -13.30 5.60 7.95
CA TYR A 38 -12.86 6.86 8.52
C TYR A 38 -12.72 6.73 10.03
N GLN A 39 -11.55 7.09 10.54
CA GLN A 39 -11.28 7.22 11.98
C GLN A 39 -11.00 8.69 12.29
N PRO A 40 -11.82 9.37 13.11
CA PRO A 40 -11.53 10.75 13.51
C PRO A 40 -10.23 10.83 14.31
N PHE A 41 -9.34 11.76 13.95
CA PHE A 41 -8.05 11.94 14.62
C PHE A 41 -8.20 12.17 16.14
N THR A 42 -9.23 12.91 16.56
CA THR A 42 -9.53 13.19 17.97
C THR A 42 -9.93 11.97 18.79
N THR A 43 -10.19 10.84 18.14
CA THR A 43 -10.64 9.59 18.77
C THR A 43 -9.58 8.49 18.73
N ILE A 44 -8.41 8.77 18.13
CA ILE A 44 -7.34 7.77 18.06
C ILE A 44 -6.57 7.75 19.38
N SER A 45 -6.18 6.56 19.83
CA SER A 45 -5.33 6.44 21.01
C SER A 45 -3.91 6.92 20.70
N GLU A 46 -3.18 7.34 21.73
CA GLU A 46 -1.76 7.72 21.60
C GLU A 46 -0.92 6.58 20.98
N VAL A 47 -1.24 5.33 21.31
CA VAL A 47 -0.61 4.14 20.70
C VAL A 47 -0.84 4.11 19.19
N GLU A 48 -2.05 4.39 18.72
CA GLU A 48 -2.34 4.46 17.29
C GLU A 48 -1.64 5.67 16.63
N VAL A 49 -1.61 6.84 17.28
CA VAL A 49 -0.83 8.00 16.77
C VAL A 49 0.61 7.59 16.49
N ASN A 50 1.27 6.99 17.49
CA ASN A 50 2.68 6.61 17.39
C ASN A 50 2.94 5.60 16.26
N ARG A 51 1.99 4.68 16.01
CA ARG A 51 2.08 3.74 14.88
C ARG A 51 1.98 4.45 13.53
N TRP A 52 1.09 5.43 13.39
CA TRP A 52 0.99 6.23 12.16
C TRP A 52 2.21 7.12 11.94
N ASP A 53 2.80 7.64 13.01
CA ASP A 53 4.05 8.41 12.96
C ASP A 53 5.23 7.53 12.55
N GLU A 54 5.35 6.33 13.10
CA GLU A 54 6.37 5.35 12.69
C GLU A 54 6.27 5.02 11.20
N LEU A 55 5.05 4.71 10.72
CA LEU A 55 4.79 4.47 9.30
C LEU A 55 5.18 5.68 8.44
N SER A 56 4.78 6.88 8.84
CA SER A 56 5.02 8.11 8.07
C SER A 56 6.51 8.45 7.99
N GLN A 57 7.24 8.32 9.10
CA GLN A 57 8.69 8.50 9.14
C GLN A 57 9.41 7.47 8.28
N PHE A 58 8.99 6.21 8.34
CA PHE A 58 9.54 5.17 7.50
C PHE A 58 9.37 5.50 6.01
N LEU A 59 8.15 5.81 5.56
CA LEU A 59 7.87 6.15 4.16
C LEU A 59 8.65 7.39 3.70
N PHE A 60 8.84 8.38 4.59
CA PHE A 60 9.65 9.55 4.27
C PHE A 60 11.13 9.20 4.04
N CYS A 61 11.68 8.28 4.84
CA CYS A 61 13.05 7.79 4.72
C CYS A 61 13.26 6.94 3.46
N GLU A 62 12.26 6.15 3.05
CA GLU A 62 12.32 5.30 1.86
C GLU A 62 12.60 6.06 0.55
N LYS A 63 12.31 7.36 0.50
CA LYS A 63 12.68 8.25 -0.62
C LYS A 63 14.19 8.28 -0.90
N ARG A 64 15.02 7.97 0.09
CA ARG A 64 16.48 7.90 -0.06
C ARG A 64 16.88 6.77 -0.99
N PHE A 65 16.05 5.75 -1.14
CA PHE A 65 16.40 4.54 -1.86
C PHE A 65 15.56 4.30 -3.11
N THR A 66 14.54 5.13 -3.33
CA THR A 66 13.56 4.94 -4.40
C THR A 66 13.53 6.16 -5.30
N ASP A 67 13.29 5.95 -6.59
CA ASP A 67 13.02 7.02 -7.53
C ASP A 67 11.53 7.32 -7.61
N LEU A 68 11.23 8.56 -8.00
CA LEU A 68 9.88 8.98 -8.32
C LEU A 68 9.34 8.11 -9.45
N ILE A 69 8.09 7.67 -9.33
CA ILE A 69 7.40 7.01 -10.42
C ILE A 69 7.04 8.09 -11.45
N ALA A 70 7.92 8.27 -12.43
CA ALA A 70 7.81 9.31 -13.45
C ALA A 70 6.73 9.00 -14.52
N THR A 71 6.35 7.74 -14.69
CA THR A 71 5.44 7.26 -15.75
C THR A 71 3.96 7.22 -15.37
N ASN A 72 3.53 8.01 -14.39
CA ASN A 72 2.09 8.29 -14.26
C ASN A 72 1.72 9.36 -15.30
N GLY A 73 1.34 8.94 -16.51
CA GLY A 73 0.95 9.85 -17.61
C GLY A 73 -0.23 10.79 -17.28
N ALA A 74 -0.86 10.59 -16.12
CA ALA A 74 -1.93 11.42 -15.58
C ALA A 74 -1.49 12.27 -14.36
N LEU A 75 -0.21 12.34 -14.00
CA LEU A 75 0.24 13.10 -12.83
C LEU A 75 0.01 14.61 -13.00
N LEU A 76 -0.73 15.22 -12.07
CA LEU A 76 -0.98 16.66 -12.02
C LEU A 76 -0.14 17.36 -10.96
N GLU A 77 0.01 16.76 -9.77
CA GLU A 77 0.70 17.36 -8.63
C GLU A 77 1.30 16.27 -7.72
N GLY A 78 2.29 16.65 -6.92
CA GLY A 78 2.89 15.81 -5.89
C GLY A 78 3.78 14.70 -6.43
N PHE A 79 4.03 13.72 -5.56
CA PHE A 79 5.01 12.66 -5.81
C PHE A 79 4.43 11.29 -5.49
N MET A 80 4.84 10.28 -6.25
CA MET A 80 4.52 8.89 -5.99
C MET A 80 5.81 8.06 -5.98
N PHE A 81 5.88 7.15 -5.03
CA PHE A 81 6.98 6.23 -4.82
C PHE A 81 6.42 4.81 -4.70
N ALA A 82 7.27 3.82 -4.95
CA ALA A 82 6.98 2.41 -4.68
C ALA A 82 8.09 1.82 -3.82
N ILE A 83 7.73 0.83 -3.01
CA ILE A 83 8.65 -0.04 -2.27
C ILE A 83 8.16 -1.48 -2.33
N GLY A 84 9.03 -2.42 -1.96
CA GLY A 84 8.69 -3.84 -1.88
C GLY A 84 9.15 -4.65 -3.09
N ARG A 85 8.45 -5.75 -3.36
CA ARG A 85 8.80 -6.80 -4.33
C ARG A 85 8.01 -6.64 -5.64
N HIS A 86 8.63 -6.11 -6.69
CA HIS A 86 7.99 -6.04 -8.01
C HIS A 86 8.32 -7.25 -8.88
N LYS A 87 7.46 -7.53 -9.87
CA LYS A 87 7.77 -8.45 -10.96
C LYS A 87 9.07 -8.00 -11.62
N CYS A 88 10.03 -8.91 -11.74
CA CYS A 88 11.27 -8.58 -12.42
C CYS A 88 11.10 -8.64 -13.96
N SER A 89 11.76 -7.73 -14.67
CA SER A 89 11.89 -7.79 -16.13
C SER A 89 13.12 -8.60 -16.58
N THR A 90 13.96 -9.01 -15.64
CA THR A 90 15.18 -9.81 -15.91
C THR A 90 14.81 -11.27 -16.17
N LYS A 91 15.42 -11.86 -17.20
CA LYS A 91 15.21 -13.26 -17.56
C LYS A 91 15.61 -14.17 -16.39
N ASN A 92 14.75 -15.14 -16.05
CA ASN A 92 14.89 -16.09 -14.95
C ASN A 92 14.78 -15.50 -13.53
N GLU A 93 14.35 -14.25 -13.38
CA GLU A 93 14.02 -13.66 -12.08
C GLU A 93 12.50 -13.46 -11.98
N GLN A 94 11.89 -13.94 -10.90
CA GLN A 94 10.44 -13.78 -10.69
C GLN A 94 10.11 -12.45 -10.00
N PHE A 95 10.88 -12.11 -8.96
CA PHE A 95 10.65 -10.93 -8.12
C PHE A 95 11.96 -10.22 -7.80
N GLY A 96 11.98 -8.90 -7.94
CA GLY A 96 13.08 -8.04 -7.51
C GLY A 96 12.62 -7.07 -6.42
N LEU A 97 13.55 -6.59 -5.59
CA LEU A 97 13.26 -5.47 -4.69
C LEU A 97 13.25 -4.17 -5.49
N TYR A 98 12.17 -3.40 -5.34
CA TYR A 98 12.04 -2.09 -5.95
C TYR A 98 12.98 -1.10 -5.26
N GLY A 99 13.83 -0.45 -6.04
CA GLY A 99 14.80 0.52 -5.55
C GLY A 99 15.63 1.12 -6.68
N SER A 100 16.18 2.30 -6.43
CA SER A 100 17.07 3.00 -7.34
C SER A 100 18.50 2.51 -7.13
N VAL A 101 19.06 1.81 -8.11
CA VAL A 101 20.43 1.27 -8.04
C VAL A 101 21.44 2.35 -7.67
N GLY A 102 21.40 3.49 -8.37
CA GLY A 102 22.34 4.59 -8.14
C GLY A 102 22.21 5.22 -6.75
N LYS A 103 20.99 5.32 -6.19
CA LYS A 103 20.82 5.81 -4.82
C LYS A 103 21.32 4.80 -3.79
N ILE A 104 20.96 3.53 -3.97
CA ILE A 104 21.35 2.43 -3.07
C ILE A 104 22.86 2.25 -3.02
N GLU A 105 23.55 2.38 -4.15
CA GLU A 105 25.01 2.26 -4.21
C GLU A 105 25.72 3.26 -3.30
N ASN A 106 25.15 4.46 -3.14
CA ASN A 106 25.68 5.51 -2.28
C ASN A 106 25.28 5.34 -0.79
N THR A 107 24.32 4.45 -0.48
CA THR A 107 23.74 4.29 0.86
C THR A 107 23.57 2.81 1.26
N LYS A 108 24.50 1.93 0.87
CA LYS A 108 24.36 0.46 1.02
C LYS A 108 24.12 0.04 2.47
N ASP A 109 24.84 0.62 3.43
CA ASP A 109 24.69 0.27 4.85
C ASP A 109 23.31 0.64 5.39
N GLU A 110 22.78 1.82 5.01
CA GLU A 110 21.43 2.24 5.38
C GLU A 110 20.37 1.36 4.72
N TRP A 111 20.59 0.99 3.45
CA TRP A 111 19.68 0.12 2.70
C TRP A 111 19.49 -1.24 3.36
N TRP A 112 20.57 -1.86 3.87
CA TRP A 112 20.46 -3.15 4.54
C TRP A 112 19.90 -3.03 5.96
N LYS A 113 20.22 -1.95 6.69
CA LYS A 113 19.69 -1.71 8.04
C LYS A 113 18.18 -1.47 8.07
N ARG A 114 17.58 -0.96 6.99
CA ARG A 114 16.13 -0.70 6.91
C ARG A 114 15.26 -1.97 7.02
N GLY A 115 15.84 -3.16 6.81
CA GLY A 115 15.13 -4.44 6.81
C GLY A 115 14.30 -4.70 8.06
N ALA A 116 14.82 -4.30 9.23
CA ALA A 116 14.10 -4.45 10.50
C ALA A 116 12.80 -3.62 10.55
N ASN A 117 12.83 -2.42 9.96
CA ASN A 117 11.69 -1.50 9.96
C ASN A 117 10.59 -1.94 8.96
N LEU A 118 10.97 -2.61 7.87
CA LEU A 118 10.01 -3.12 6.87
C LEU A 118 8.98 -4.08 7.51
N SER A 119 9.42 -4.94 8.44
CA SER A 119 8.52 -5.88 9.13
C SER A 119 7.50 -5.15 10.01
N SER A 120 7.97 -4.20 10.83
CA SER A 120 7.09 -3.38 11.68
C SER A 120 6.03 -2.65 10.86
N VAL A 121 6.45 -2.01 9.78
CA VAL A 121 5.55 -1.30 8.84
C VAL A 121 4.53 -2.25 8.20
N GLY A 122 4.94 -3.48 7.88
CA GLY A 122 4.04 -4.49 7.33
C GLY A 122 2.98 -4.91 8.33
N CYS A 123 3.38 -5.09 9.59
CA CYS A 123 2.44 -5.35 10.68
C CYS A 123 1.48 -4.19 10.91
N ILE A 124 1.96 -2.94 10.89
CA ILE A 124 1.11 -1.76 11.08
C ILE A 124 0.01 -1.74 10.03
N LEU A 125 0.40 -1.77 8.75
CA LEU A 125 -0.54 -1.71 7.63
C LEU A 125 -1.51 -2.90 7.62
N GLY A 126 -1.00 -4.11 7.85
CA GLY A 126 -1.82 -5.31 7.86
C GLY A 126 -2.84 -5.32 8.99
N GLN A 127 -2.44 -4.94 10.21
CA GLN A 127 -3.37 -4.80 11.33
C GLN A 127 -4.39 -3.68 11.13
N SER A 128 -4.04 -2.60 10.43
CA SER A 128 -5.01 -1.56 10.06
C SER A 128 -6.04 -2.07 9.04
N LEU A 129 -5.63 -2.99 8.16
CA LEU A 129 -6.47 -3.55 7.10
C LEU A 129 -7.20 -4.85 7.48
N GLN A 130 -6.79 -5.56 8.54
CA GLN A 130 -7.41 -6.83 8.93
C GLN A 130 -8.90 -6.70 9.29
N TYR A 131 -9.33 -5.49 9.63
CA TYR A 131 -10.71 -5.16 9.96
C TYR A 131 -11.54 -4.70 8.75
N VAL A 132 -10.97 -4.70 7.55
CA VAL A 132 -11.64 -4.29 6.31
C VAL A 132 -12.45 -5.49 5.78
N GLY A 133 -13.65 -5.67 6.32
CA GLY A 133 -14.65 -6.64 5.87
C GLY A 133 -14.45 -8.08 6.37
N ASP A 134 -15.53 -8.86 6.29
CA ASP A 134 -15.56 -10.24 6.82
C ASP A 134 -14.63 -11.16 6.02
N ASN A 135 -13.48 -11.50 6.62
CA ASN A 135 -12.47 -12.41 6.09
C ASN A 135 -11.81 -11.97 4.76
N LEU A 136 -12.03 -10.74 4.27
CA LEU A 136 -11.43 -10.25 3.03
C LEU A 136 -9.90 -10.26 3.13
N PHE A 137 -9.38 -9.77 4.25
CA PHE A 137 -7.95 -9.77 4.55
C PHE A 137 -7.35 -11.18 4.45
N GLN A 138 -7.93 -12.15 5.16
CA GLN A 138 -7.46 -13.54 5.14
C GLN A 138 -7.55 -14.16 3.75
N LYS A 139 -8.60 -13.85 2.98
CA LYS A 139 -8.76 -14.34 1.60
C LYS A 139 -7.66 -13.80 0.68
N ILE A 140 -7.35 -12.51 0.77
CA ILE A 140 -6.26 -11.88 0.00
C ILE A 140 -4.91 -12.49 0.38
N GLN A 141 -4.66 -12.64 1.68
CA GLN A 141 -3.43 -13.25 2.19
C GLN A 141 -3.27 -14.70 1.70
N ASN A 142 -4.33 -15.51 1.79
CA ASN A 142 -4.31 -16.90 1.32
C ASN A 142 -4.07 -16.98 -0.19
N PHE A 143 -4.65 -16.06 -0.96
CA PHE A 143 -4.45 -15.98 -2.41
C PHE A 143 -2.99 -15.64 -2.77
N TYR A 144 -2.38 -14.63 -2.14
CA TYR A 144 -0.97 -14.31 -2.40
C TYR A 144 -0.03 -15.43 -1.93
N SER A 145 -0.35 -16.07 -0.79
CA SER A 145 0.41 -17.21 -0.28
C SER A 145 0.36 -18.40 -1.23
N SER A 146 -0.79 -18.72 -1.83
CA SER A 146 -0.92 -19.83 -2.78
C SER A 146 -0.16 -19.59 -4.08
N LEU A 147 0.09 -18.33 -4.43
CA LEU A 147 0.91 -17.92 -5.57
C LEU A 147 2.42 -17.84 -5.24
N GLY A 148 2.83 -18.10 -4.00
CA GLY A 148 4.22 -17.97 -3.59
C GLY A 148 4.76 -16.55 -3.73
N VAL A 149 3.88 -15.54 -3.60
CA VAL A 149 4.24 -14.13 -3.72
C VAL A 149 4.84 -13.64 -2.40
N PRO A 150 6.08 -13.12 -2.40
CA PRO A 150 6.71 -12.66 -1.17
C PRO A 150 6.03 -11.41 -0.62
N SER A 151 6.02 -11.30 0.71
CA SER A 151 5.65 -10.05 1.37
C SER A 151 6.72 -8.98 1.15
N PHE A 152 6.33 -7.70 1.15
CA PHE A 152 7.24 -6.60 0.81
C PHE A 152 8.44 -6.47 1.77
N HIS A 153 8.31 -6.96 3.00
CA HIS A 153 9.35 -6.93 4.03
C HIS A 153 10.27 -8.16 4.01
N GLN A 154 9.94 -9.22 3.24
CA GLN A 154 10.78 -10.40 3.14
C GLN A 154 12.04 -10.05 2.33
N VAL A 155 13.21 -10.11 2.96
CA VAL A 155 14.50 -9.75 2.34
C VAL A 155 15.06 -10.92 1.53
N ASN A 156 14.90 -12.16 2.00
CA ASN A 156 15.36 -13.37 1.29
C ASN A 156 14.15 -14.10 0.67
N TYR A 157 14.27 -14.45 -0.60
CA TYR A 157 13.30 -15.31 -1.30
C TYR A 157 13.98 -16.65 -1.54
N GLU A 158 13.84 -17.58 -0.60
CA GLU A 158 14.42 -18.92 -0.69
C GLU A 158 13.39 -19.96 -1.18
N GLY A 159 12.33 -19.52 -1.86
CA GLY A 159 11.27 -20.39 -2.39
C GLY A 159 10.33 -21.00 -1.34
N ASN A 160 10.69 -20.91 -0.05
CA ASN A 160 9.83 -21.30 1.06
C ASN A 160 9.32 -20.04 1.77
N ILE A 161 8.18 -19.52 1.30
CA ILE A 161 7.42 -18.55 2.08
C ILE A 161 6.66 -19.35 3.14
N PRO A 162 6.91 -19.14 4.44
CA PRO A 162 6.08 -19.76 5.47
C PRO A 162 4.63 -19.35 5.23
N ALA A 163 3.73 -20.32 5.11
CA ALA A 163 2.32 -20.01 4.95
C ALA A 163 1.84 -19.24 6.19
N ASN A 164 1.22 -18.08 5.95
CA ASN A 164 0.32 -17.45 6.91
C ASN A 164 1.02 -16.93 8.19
N GLN A 165 2.03 -16.06 8.11
CA GLN A 165 2.67 -15.45 9.29
C GLN A 165 1.85 -14.32 9.95
N GLY A 166 0.52 -14.32 9.78
CA GLY A 166 -0.39 -13.36 10.40
C GLY A 166 -0.46 -12.01 9.68
N ALA A 167 -0.96 -10.98 10.36
CA ALA A 167 -1.32 -9.70 9.73
C ALA A 167 -0.17 -9.00 8.99
N CYS A 168 1.09 -9.30 9.29
CA CYS A 168 2.24 -8.60 8.71
C CYS A 168 2.51 -8.95 7.23
N GLU A 169 1.89 -10.01 6.71
CA GLU A 169 2.10 -10.55 5.37
C GLU A 169 0.89 -10.29 4.44
N PHE A 170 0.60 -9.02 4.15
CA PHE A 170 -0.61 -8.65 3.40
C PHE A 170 -0.37 -8.15 1.97
N ALA A 171 0.84 -7.66 1.65
CA ALA A 171 1.16 -7.10 0.33
C ALA A 171 2.61 -7.36 -0.06
N SER A 172 2.84 -7.56 -1.36
CA SER A 172 4.18 -7.66 -1.94
C SER A 172 4.81 -6.31 -2.25
N THR A 173 3.97 -5.31 -2.53
CA THR A 173 4.38 -3.97 -2.94
C THR A 173 3.51 -2.93 -2.25
N LEU A 174 4.11 -1.78 -2.00
CA LEU A 174 3.40 -0.62 -1.47
C LEU A 174 3.75 0.58 -2.34
N THR A 175 2.72 1.30 -2.78
CA THR A 175 2.89 2.62 -3.35
C THR A 175 2.40 3.66 -2.36
N PHE A 176 3.11 4.78 -2.28
CA PHE A 176 2.75 5.87 -1.39
C PHE A 176 2.98 7.20 -2.09
N THR A 177 2.26 8.21 -1.61
CA THR A 177 2.22 9.52 -2.23
C THR A 177 2.55 10.62 -1.24
N MET A 178 3.15 11.70 -1.73
CA MET A 178 3.57 12.84 -0.91
C MET A 178 3.26 14.16 -1.60
N ASN A 179 3.23 15.24 -0.82
CA ASN A 179 3.05 16.63 -1.28
C ASN A 179 1.77 16.84 -2.10
N GLY A 180 0.64 16.37 -1.57
CA GLY A 180 -0.67 16.66 -2.16
C GLY A 180 -0.89 16.00 -3.52
N PHE A 181 -0.40 14.77 -3.69
CA PHE A 181 -0.49 14.02 -4.94
C PHE A 181 -1.88 14.04 -5.57
N LYS A 182 -1.91 14.35 -6.88
CA LYS A 182 -3.14 14.38 -7.69
C LYS A 182 -2.85 13.80 -9.06
N ASN A 183 -3.72 12.89 -9.50
CA ASN A 183 -3.77 12.43 -10.88
C ASN A 183 -5.02 12.99 -11.56
N ALA A 184 -4.90 13.27 -12.85
CA ALA A 184 -6.03 13.45 -13.74
C ALA A 184 -6.81 12.13 -13.82
N THR A 185 -8.11 12.25 -14.10
CA THR A 185 -8.93 11.10 -14.46
C THR A 185 -8.32 10.44 -15.69
N HIS A 186 -8.00 9.16 -15.59
CA HIS A 186 -7.49 8.38 -16.71
C HIS A 186 -8.34 7.12 -16.86
N LEU A 187 -8.62 6.77 -18.11
CA LEU A 187 -9.21 5.48 -18.46
C LEU A 187 -8.05 4.55 -18.79
N ASN A 188 -7.82 3.54 -17.94
CA ASN A 188 -6.92 2.45 -18.30
C ASN A 188 -7.51 1.76 -19.53
N LYS A 189 -6.73 1.74 -20.62
CA LYS A 189 -7.08 1.01 -21.84
C LYS A 189 -6.63 -0.45 -21.79
N ASP A 190 -6.00 -0.84 -20.68
CA ASP A 190 -5.51 -2.19 -20.45
C ASP A 190 -6.70 -3.03 -19.95
N ALA A 191 -7.51 -3.49 -20.89
CA ALA A 191 -8.50 -4.54 -20.74
C ALA A 191 -8.15 -5.70 -21.68
#